data_AF-A0A6G1JD72-F1
#
_entry.id   AF-A0A6G1JD72-F1
#
_cell.length_a   1.000
_cell.length_b   1.000
_cell.length_c   1.000
_cell.angle_alpha   90.00
_cell.angle_beta   90.00
_cell.angle_gamma   90.00
#
_symmetry.space_group_name_H-M   'P 1'
#
loop_
_entity.id
_entity.type
_entity.pdbx_description
1 polymer ?
#
loop_
_entity_poly.entity_id
_entity_poly.type
_entity_poly.pdbx_seq_one_letter_code
_entity_poly.pdbx_strand_id
1 'polypeptide(L)'
;MAFLRDLSERVWSYVSPRKTQQRREKPFKVPAIPIKAKPAKDVAMTPQTKIGHWQTKTPGSIGSVDNTLLPPTPPTSAQPHDDLEGDTLIHDSVEEAPKESSDESGWDANEETLVVDDGEFMEQQKSIDREKERVRQEIQGRELREAGWPEDAVFLFQKLGLRGFEPLLPDDWVNDFPSLPVDLFTHNENKAFIKAKAGGDYRAQRALEDLFNLGPYARDAVLTNAPIRTPEYHIGRSVKKYKQWAMKDADLAHIWKNLSLYETVTCDKYTPSYVAEQKMVSKLAKLQDKWNDAFETYEQENINAPNYVPAPEWVPTLYGVIASHTVMALVSYIAPTEVNGQGALRMIAMFDFSQEGYDVWNSLAISIFLIHVRNRMKDLKEFLPEPVIVRSGDPDL
;
A
#
# COMPACT_ATOMS: atom_id res chain seq x y z
N MET A 1 -22.82 -56.91 36.61
CA MET A 1 -23.04 -55.64 37.31
C MET A 1 -22.14 -55.62 38.54
N ALA A 2 -20.82 -55.52 38.33
CA ALA A 2 -20.04 -54.26 38.17
C ALA A 2 -19.83 -53.62 39.56
N PHE A 3 -18.97 -54.18 40.42
CA PHE A 3 -17.51 -53.97 40.48
C PHE A 3 -17.13 -52.48 40.56
N LEU A 4 -16.43 -52.13 41.66
CA LEU A 4 -15.76 -50.86 42.02
C LEU A 4 -16.68 -49.77 42.63
N ARG A 5 -16.75 -49.43 43.93
CA ARG A 5 -16.03 -49.76 45.17
C ARG A 5 -14.53 -49.97 45.03
N ASP A 6 -13.82 -48.96 44.54
CA ASP A 6 -12.47 -48.61 44.99
C ASP A 6 -12.03 -47.30 44.31
N LEU A 7 -11.42 -46.40 45.09
CA LEU A 7 -10.71 -45.14 44.74
C LEU A 7 -11.13 -43.90 45.55
N SER A 8 -11.94 -44.05 46.61
CA SER A 8 -12.23 -42.96 47.57
C SER A 8 -11.28 -42.88 48.79
N GLU A 9 -10.14 -43.58 48.81
CA GLU A 9 -9.23 -43.59 49.98
C GLU A 9 -7.72 -43.63 49.64
N ARG A 10 -7.24 -42.82 48.69
CA ARG A 10 -5.79 -42.56 48.63
C ARG A 10 -5.50 -41.06 48.53
N VAL A 11 -4.70 -40.63 49.49
CA VAL A 11 -3.95 -39.36 49.58
C VAL A 11 -4.62 -38.21 50.36
N TRP A 12 -5.35 -38.52 51.45
CA TRP A 12 -5.59 -37.58 52.56
C TRP A 12 -4.95 -38.02 53.89
N SER A 13 -3.69 -38.46 53.87
CA SER A 13 -2.92 -38.60 55.12
C SER A 13 -1.41 -38.73 54.89
N TYR A 14 -0.74 -37.59 54.77
CA TYR A 14 0.62 -37.47 55.31
C TYR A 14 0.78 -36.11 56.01
N VAL A 15 0.53 -36.13 57.33
CA VAL A 15 1.32 -35.49 58.42
C VAL A 15 1.77 -34.03 58.20
N SER A 16 1.46 -32.98 58.98
CA SER A 16 0.80 -32.76 60.29
C SER A 16 0.61 -31.23 60.50
N PRO A 17 -0.27 -30.75 61.40
CA PRO A 17 -0.28 -29.34 61.82
C PRO A 17 0.07 -29.18 63.31
N ARG A 18 1.20 -28.53 63.64
CA ARG A 18 1.33 -27.54 64.74
C ARG A 18 2.78 -27.05 64.96
N LYS A 19 2.88 -25.71 65.11
CA LYS A 19 4.04 -24.86 65.50
C LYS A 19 5.03 -24.62 64.34
N THR A 20 5.27 -23.41 63.86
CA THR A 20 5.40 -22.11 64.55
C THR A 20 4.84 -20.96 63.67
N GLN A 21 3.81 -20.26 64.15
CA GLN A 21 3.86 -18.81 64.39
C GLN A 21 5.22 -18.15 64.11
N GLN A 22 5.28 -17.32 63.06
CA GLN A 22 5.85 -15.98 63.13
C GLN A 22 5.50 -15.19 61.85
N ARG A 23 4.81 -14.05 62.03
CA ARG A 23 4.94 -12.74 61.35
C ARG A 23 5.11 -12.70 59.81
N ARG A 24 4.53 -11.77 59.05
CA ARG A 24 3.58 -10.66 59.24
C ARG A 24 3.35 -10.08 57.83
N GLU A 25 2.12 -9.69 57.53
CA GLU A 25 1.69 -8.66 56.55
C GLU A 25 2.02 -8.84 55.05
N LYS A 26 1.05 -9.38 54.30
CA LYS A 26 0.76 -8.93 52.92
C LYS A 26 -0.75 -8.66 52.81
N PRO A 27 -1.18 -7.55 52.19
CA PRO A 27 -2.59 -7.19 52.10
C PRO A 27 -3.37 -8.17 51.21
N PHE A 28 -4.59 -8.46 51.64
CA PHE A 28 -5.59 -9.29 50.97
C PHE A 28 -5.99 -8.67 49.62
N LYS A 29 -5.68 -9.35 48.51
CA LYS A 29 -6.19 -8.99 47.17
C LYS A 29 -7.39 -9.88 46.86
N VAL A 30 -8.58 -9.29 46.83
CA VAL A 30 -9.83 -9.94 46.41
C VAL A 30 -9.68 -10.39 44.96
N PRO A 31 -9.96 -11.66 44.60
CA PRO A 31 -9.97 -12.06 43.20
C PRO A 31 -11.10 -11.32 42.48
N ALA A 32 -10.74 -10.63 41.40
CA ALA A 32 -11.69 -9.89 40.58
C ALA A 32 -12.75 -10.85 40.02
N ILE A 33 -14.01 -10.49 40.24
CA ILE A 33 -15.19 -11.12 39.63
C ILE A 33 -15.03 -11.01 38.10
N PRO A 34 -15.25 -12.08 37.32
CA PRO A 34 -15.14 -12.01 35.87
C PRO A 34 -16.20 -11.05 35.32
N ILE A 35 -15.76 -9.86 34.93
CA ILE A 35 -16.57 -8.88 34.21
C ILE A 35 -16.74 -9.42 32.79
N LYS A 36 -17.98 -9.76 32.42
CA LYS A 36 -18.35 -10.07 31.03
C LYS A 36 -17.83 -8.96 30.12
N ALA A 37 -17.07 -9.33 29.10
CA ALA A 37 -16.61 -8.42 28.06
C ALA A 37 -17.81 -7.65 27.50
N LYS A 38 -17.79 -6.33 27.67
CA LYS A 38 -18.71 -5.45 26.95
C LYS A 38 -18.38 -5.57 25.45
N PRO A 39 -19.38 -5.58 24.56
CA PRO A 39 -19.12 -5.54 23.13
C PRO A 39 -18.24 -4.31 22.83
N ALA A 40 -17.18 -4.52 22.04
CA ALA A 40 -16.34 -3.44 21.56
C ALA A 40 -17.26 -2.38 20.94
N LYS A 41 -17.18 -1.14 21.44
CA LYS A 41 -17.77 -0.03 20.71
C LYS A 41 -17.03 0.05 19.38
N ASP A 42 -17.77 0.06 18.28
CA ASP A 42 -17.24 0.37 16.95
C ASP A 42 -16.73 1.81 16.95
N VAL A 43 -15.47 1.99 17.37
CA VAL A 43 -14.80 3.29 17.30
C VAL A 43 -14.36 3.49 15.85
N ALA A 44 -14.93 4.49 15.18
CA ALA A 44 -14.50 4.89 13.85
C ALA A 44 -13.00 5.23 13.88
N MET A 45 -12.20 4.59 13.03
CA MET A 45 -10.77 4.91 12.93
C MET A 45 -10.57 6.17 12.07
N THR A 46 -9.77 7.11 12.59
CA THR A 46 -9.34 8.30 11.85
C THR A 46 -8.30 7.93 10.78
N PRO A 47 -8.05 8.79 9.77
CA PRO A 47 -7.00 8.56 8.79
C PRO A 47 -5.62 8.31 9.43
N GLN A 48 -5.25 9.11 10.44
CA GLN A 48 -4.00 8.98 11.18
C GLN A 48 -3.89 7.61 11.90
N THR A 49 -4.97 7.15 12.52
CA THR A 49 -5.02 5.83 13.16
C THR A 49 -4.89 4.70 12.13
N LYS A 50 -5.49 4.84 10.95
CA LYS A 50 -5.38 3.84 9.88
C LYS A 50 -3.95 3.74 9.34
N ILE A 51 -3.29 4.88 9.13
CA ILE A 51 -1.88 4.97 8.69
C ILE A 51 -0.97 4.21 9.66
N GLY A 52 -1.10 4.45 10.97
CA GLY A 52 -0.29 3.76 11.98
C GLY A 52 -0.53 2.25 12.06
N HIS A 53 -1.71 1.76 11.66
CA HIS A 53 -2.03 0.33 11.65
C HIS A 53 -1.65 -0.40 10.35
N TRP A 54 -1.11 0.28 9.33
CA TRP A 54 -0.71 -0.32 8.04
C TRP A 54 0.78 -0.70 7.97
N GLN A 55 1.42 -1.01 9.11
CA GLN A 55 2.78 -1.54 9.14
C GLN A 55 2.80 -3.02 8.72
N THR A 56 3.12 -3.29 7.45
CA THR A 56 3.30 -4.66 6.93
C THR A 56 4.69 -5.18 7.28
N LYS A 57 4.78 -6.41 7.80
CA LYS A 57 6.05 -7.04 8.20
C LYS A 57 6.98 -7.28 7.00
N THR A 58 8.16 -6.67 7.00
CA THR A 58 9.29 -7.07 6.15
C THR A 58 10.04 -8.25 6.79
N PRO A 59 10.44 -9.29 6.05
CA PRO A 59 11.32 -10.34 6.59
C PRO A 59 12.73 -9.79 6.81
N GLY A 60 13.28 -9.95 8.01
CA GLY A 60 14.64 -9.51 8.37
C GLY A 60 15.74 -10.37 7.73
N SER A 61 16.84 -9.73 7.33
CA SER A 61 18.05 -10.40 6.83
C SER A 61 19.14 -10.42 7.91
N ILE A 62 19.76 -11.58 8.05
CA ILE A 62 20.81 -11.92 9.02
C ILE A 62 22.17 -11.46 8.48
N GLY A 63 22.84 -10.53 9.16
CA GLY A 63 24.24 -10.18 8.86
C GLY A 63 24.74 -8.94 9.59
N SER A 64 25.52 -9.15 10.66
CA SER A 64 26.20 -8.12 11.45
C SER A 64 27.32 -7.43 10.64
N VAL A 65 27.23 -6.11 10.43
CA VAL A 65 28.35 -5.28 9.94
C VAL A 65 28.67 -4.19 10.98
N ASP A 66 29.97 -3.97 11.18
CA ASP A 66 30.61 -3.15 12.20
C ASP A 66 30.37 -1.63 11.99
N ASN A 67 29.80 -0.97 13.01
CA ASN A 67 29.37 0.43 13.03
C ASN A 67 30.50 1.48 13.09
N THR A 68 31.75 1.09 12.90
CA THR A 68 32.90 2.01 13.00
C THR A 68 33.35 2.63 11.67
N LEU A 69 32.67 2.35 10.55
CA LEU A 69 33.00 2.88 9.21
C LEU A 69 31.99 3.89 8.64
N LEU A 70 31.03 4.37 9.43
CA LEU A 70 30.07 5.37 8.96
C LEU A 70 30.55 6.81 9.24
N PRO A 71 30.47 7.73 8.25
CA PRO A 71 30.81 9.14 8.44
C PRO A 71 29.77 9.87 9.34
N PRO A 72 30.16 11.00 9.97
CA PRO A 72 29.39 11.61 11.06
C PRO A 72 28.08 12.25 10.59
N THR A 73 27.00 12.02 11.34
CA THR A 73 25.71 12.73 11.22
C THR A 73 25.80 14.15 11.76
N PRO A 74 25.13 15.13 11.10
CA PRO A 74 24.24 16.04 11.86
C PRO A 74 23.08 16.66 11.02
N PRO A 75 22.15 17.45 11.61
CA PRO A 75 21.65 17.48 12.99
C PRO A 75 20.15 17.17 13.10
N THR A 76 19.78 16.67 14.28
CA THR A 76 18.43 16.56 14.82
C THR A 76 17.72 17.92 14.92
N SER A 77 16.44 17.98 14.56
CA SER A 77 15.45 19.00 14.96
C SER A 77 14.06 18.38 14.76
N ALA A 78 13.11 18.34 15.68
CA ALA A 78 12.98 19.03 16.96
C ALA A 78 12.22 18.15 17.97
N GLN A 79 12.59 18.32 19.24
CA GLN A 79 11.75 17.97 20.38
C GLN A 79 10.50 18.87 20.42
N PRO A 80 9.42 18.43 21.09
CA PRO A 80 8.23 19.26 21.28
C PRO A 80 8.59 20.47 22.13
N HIS A 81 8.36 21.66 21.58
CA HIS A 81 8.40 22.91 22.32
C HIS A 81 6.97 23.28 22.70
N ASP A 82 6.65 23.12 23.98
CA ASP A 82 5.56 23.84 24.63
C ASP A 82 5.99 25.32 24.80
N ASP A 83 5.10 26.23 24.43
CA ASP A 83 4.79 27.50 25.11
C ASP A 83 4.06 28.47 24.14
N LEU A 84 2.74 28.65 24.31
CA LEU A 84 2.20 29.89 24.89
C LEU A 84 0.66 29.84 25.09
N GLU A 85 0.30 29.87 26.38
CA GLU A 85 -0.78 30.65 27.03
C GLU A 85 -2.25 30.51 26.58
N GLY A 86 -2.99 29.75 27.38
CA GLY A 86 -4.44 29.78 27.50
C GLY A 86 -4.93 28.97 28.71
N ASP A 87 -4.69 29.52 29.90
CA ASP A 87 -5.10 29.09 31.24
C ASP A 87 -6.37 28.20 31.33
N THR A 88 -6.22 26.97 31.83
CA THR A 88 -7.14 26.36 32.83
C THR A 88 -6.53 25.11 33.47
N LEU A 89 -6.28 25.24 34.76
CA LEU A 89 -5.89 24.23 35.75
C LEU A 89 -6.65 22.89 35.64
N ILE A 90 -5.93 21.76 35.70
CA ILE A 90 -6.12 20.63 36.65
C ILE A 90 -4.96 19.63 36.47
N HIS A 91 -4.19 19.42 37.55
CA HIS A 91 -3.23 18.34 37.76
C HIS A 91 -3.96 17.00 37.99
N ASP A 92 -3.52 15.89 37.37
CA ASP A 92 -3.16 14.66 38.11
C ASP A 92 -2.50 13.56 37.23
N SER A 93 -1.19 13.40 37.43
CA SER A 93 -0.51 12.16 37.84
C SER A 93 -0.88 10.81 37.18
N VAL A 94 -0.08 10.33 36.21
CA VAL A 94 0.21 8.88 36.04
C VAL A 94 1.66 8.67 35.59
N GLU A 95 2.33 7.78 36.32
CA GLU A 95 3.75 7.40 36.28
C GLU A 95 4.25 6.84 34.94
N GLU A 96 5.48 7.23 34.57
CA GLU A 96 6.28 6.66 33.49
C GLU A 96 6.70 5.22 33.80
N ALA A 97 6.57 4.35 32.79
CA ALA A 97 7.23 3.04 32.72
C ALA A 97 8.13 2.99 31.47
N PRO A 98 9.27 2.27 31.54
CA PRO A 98 10.42 2.50 30.67
C PRO A 98 10.18 2.02 29.23
N LYS A 99 10.55 2.85 28.25
CA LYS A 99 10.67 2.47 26.85
C LYS A 99 11.93 1.60 26.69
N GLU A 100 11.75 0.30 26.55
CA GLU A 100 12.76 -0.57 25.98
C GLU A 100 12.91 -0.22 24.49
N SER A 101 14.12 0.16 24.13
CA SER A 101 14.61 0.40 22.77
C SER A 101 14.55 -0.89 21.96
N SER A 102 13.62 -0.98 21.00
CA SER A 102 13.66 -2.01 19.96
C SER A 102 14.43 -1.46 18.74
N ASP A 103 15.75 -1.54 18.82
CA ASP A 103 16.62 -1.46 17.63
C ASP A 103 16.52 -2.80 16.89
N GLU A 104 15.60 -2.90 15.93
CA GLU A 104 15.60 -3.96 14.91
C GLU A 104 15.49 -3.31 13.53
N SER A 105 16.61 -3.30 12.80
CA SER A 105 16.78 -2.68 11.48
C SER A 105 16.08 -3.48 10.37
N GLY A 106 14.75 -3.37 10.30
CA GLY A 106 13.99 -3.63 9.08
C GLY A 106 13.87 -2.35 8.26
N TRP A 107 14.20 -2.39 6.97
CA TRP A 107 13.96 -1.26 6.06
C TRP A 107 12.45 -1.05 5.90
N ASP A 108 11.91 -0.04 6.57
CA ASP A 108 10.51 0.36 6.44
C ASP A 108 10.38 1.49 5.40
N ALA A 109 9.78 1.18 4.25
CA ALA A 109 9.53 2.14 3.18
C ALA A 109 8.58 3.30 3.59
N ASN A 110 7.98 3.22 4.78
CA ASN A 110 7.13 4.28 5.33
C ASN A 110 7.91 5.43 6.01
N GLU A 111 9.15 5.22 6.46
CA GLU A 111 9.89 6.24 7.23
C GLU A 111 10.22 7.47 6.38
N GLU A 112 10.29 7.31 5.06
CA GLU A 112 10.56 8.39 4.11
C GLU A 112 9.37 8.81 3.23
N THR A 113 8.22 8.12 3.33
CA THR A 113 6.98 8.56 2.67
C THR A 113 6.04 9.31 3.62
N LEU A 114 6.51 9.65 4.83
CA LEU A 114 5.83 10.59 5.72
C LEU A 114 5.64 11.94 5.02
N VAL A 115 4.38 12.38 5.00
CA VAL A 115 3.93 13.61 4.36
C VAL A 115 4.58 14.82 5.03
N VAL A 116 5.46 15.50 4.30
CA VAL A 116 6.12 16.76 4.70
C VAL A 116 5.13 17.91 4.60
N ASP A 117 4.91 18.66 5.67
CA ASP A 117 4.06 19.85 5.72
C ASP A 117 4.43 20.91 4.65
N ASP A 118 3.43 21.50 3.99
CA ASP A 118 3.56 22.32 2.77
C ASP A 118 4.40 23.60 2.96
N GLY A 119 4.46 24.12 4.19
CA GLY A 119 5.29 25.28 4.53
C GLY A 119 6.79 25.02 4.34
N GLU A 120 7.24 23.80 4.65
CA GLU A 120 8.63 23.39 4.47
C GLU A 120 8.88 22.83 3.05
N PHE A 121 7.90 22.16 2.43
CA PHE A 121 8.06 21.55 1.10
C PHE A 121 8.28 22.60 -0.02
N MET A 122 7.53 23.71 0.00
CA MET A 122 7.65 24.80 -1.00
C MET A 122 8.94 25.62 -0.83
N GLU A 123 9.47 25.76 0.39
CA GLU A 123 10.76 26.41 0.64
C GLU A 123 11.94 25.48 0.28
N GLN A 124 11.82 24.18 0.55
CA GLN A 124 12.83 23.18 0.19
C GLN A 124 12.97 22.99 -1.33
N GLN A 125 11.88 23.13 -2.10
CA GLN A 125 11.90 23.00 -3.57
C GLN A 125 12.83 24.01 -4.27
N LYS A 126 13.14 25.14 -3.62
CA LYS A 126 14.14 26.12 -4.12
C LYS A 126 15.60 25.69 -3.90
N SER A 127 15.85 24.63 -3.12
CA SER A 127 17.20 24.16 -2.76
C SER A 127 17.48 22.67 -3.02
N ILE A 128 16.46 21.89 -3.40
CA ILE A 128 16.64 20.46 -3.69
C ILE A 128 17.37 20.30 -5.03
N ASP A 129 18.60 19.83 -4.94
CA ASP A 129 19.44 19.50 -6.07
C ASP A 129 18.90 18.23 -6.74
N ARG A 130 18.38 18.37 -7.97
CA ARG A 130 17.82 17.26 -8.78
C ARG A 130 18.80 16.09 -8.89
N GLU A 131 20.10 16.37 -8.88
CA GLU A 131 21.12 15.34 -8.98
C GLU A 131 21.29 14.56 -7.67
N LYS A 132 21.16 15.24 -6.52
CA LYS A 132 21.25 14.58 -5.20
C LYS A 132 20.07 13.63 -4.98
N GLU A 133 18.87 14.03 -5.38
CA GLU A 133 17.68 13.19 -5.24
C GLU A 133 17.76 11.95 -6.16
N ARG A 134 18.34 12.09 -7.36
CA ARG A 134 18.62 10.94 -8.23
C ARG A 134 19.60 9.97 -7.61
N VAL A 135 20.71 10.45 -7.07
CA VAL A 135 21.73 9.61 -6.43
C VAL A 135 21.14 8.88 -5.22
N ARG A 136 20.35 9.58 -4.39
CA ARG A 136 19.64 8.97 -3.25
C ARG A 136 18.75 7.81 -3.71
N GLN A 137 17.97 8.03 -4.76
CA GLN A 137 17.06 6.99 -5.26
C GLN A 137 17.75 5.85 -6.00
N GLU A 138 18.93 6.07 -6.59
CA GLU A 138 19.74 4.98 -7.14
C GLU A 138 20.26 4.07 -6.03
N ILE A 139 20.66 4.65 -4.89
CA ILE A 139 21.05 3.90 -3.68
C ILE A 139 19.86 3.12 -3.16
N GLN A 140 18.72 3.78 -2.94
CA GLN A 140 17.49 3.10 -2.49
C GLN A 140 17.04 2.01 -3.45
N GLY A 141 17.10 2.26 -4.76
CA GLY A 141 16.78 1.24 -5.76
C GLY A 141 17.69 0.03 -5.67
N ARG A 142 18.96 0.22 -5.33
CA ARG A 142 19.90 -0.89 -5.08
C ARG A 142 19.53 -1.64 -3.81
N GLU A 143 19.24 -0.95 -2.71
CA GLU A 143 18.83 -1.54 -1.43
C GLU A 143 17.53 -2.33 -1.58
N LEU A 144 16.55 -1.81 -2.33
CA LEU A 144 15.29 -2.51 -2.63
C LEU A 144 15.55 -3.78 -3.45
N ARG A 145 16.43 -3.74 -4.45
CA ARG A 145 16.83 -4.94 -5.21
C ARG A 145 17.51 -5.96 -4.32
N GLU A 146 18.41 -5.53 -3.43
CA GLU A 146 19.08 -6.39 -2.45
C GLU A 146 18.08 -7.01 -1.46
N ALA A 147 17.01 -6.29 -1.12
CA ALA A 147 15.87 -6.78 -0.34
C ALA A 147 14.88 -7.67 -1.15
N GLY A 148 15.24 -8.06 -2.37
CA GLY A 148 14.45 -8.95 -3.22
C GLY A 148 13.18 -8.30 -3.77
N TRP A 149 13.18 -7.00 -4.05
CA TRP A 149 12.10 -6.37 -4.81
C TRP A 149 12.21 -6.71 -6.29
N PRO A 150 11.07 -7.04 -6.96
CA PRO A 150 11.08 -7.23 -8.40
C PRO A 150 11.33 -5.89 -9.08
N GLU A 151 12.05 -5.91 -10.22
CA GLU A 151 12.47 -4.69 -10.92
C GLU A 151 11.27 -3.80 -11.30
N ASP A 152 10.14 -4.38 -11.69
CA ASP A 152 8.92 -3.63 -12.02
C ASP A 152 8.39 -2.83 -10.81
N ALA A 153 8.51 -3.38 -9.59
CA ALA A 153 8.09 -2.69 -8.37
C ALA A 153 9.11 -1.63 -7.94
N VAL A 154 10.41 -1.88 -8.11
CA VAL A 154 11.48 -0.89 -7.86
C VAL A 154 11.32 0.30 -8.80
N PHE A 155 11.10 0.03 -10.08
CA PHE A 155 10.83 1.07 -11.08
C PHE A 155 9.62 1.92 -10.69
N LEU A 156 8.50 1.27 -10.33
CA LEU A 156 7.30 1.98 -9.90
C LEU A 156 7.56 2.82 -8.64
N PHE A 157 8.26 2.27 -7.65
CA PHE A 157 8.61 2.99 -6.42
C PHE A 157 9.41 4.26 -6.72
N GLN A 158 10.49 4.14 -7.51
CA GLN A 158 11.31 5.29 -7.91
C GLN A 158 10.51 6.32 -8.71
N LYS A 159 9.68 5.85 -9.66
CA LYS A 159 8.83 6.73 -10.48
C LYS A 159 7.83 7.50 -9.62
N LEU A 160 7.26 6.87 -8.61
CA LEU A 160 6.38 7.53 -7.65
C LEU A 160 7.15 8.56 -6.82
N GLY A 161 8.36 8.25 -6.36
CA GLY A 161 9.22 9.19 -5.63
C GLY A 161 9.59 10.42 -6.44
N LEU A 162 9.86 10.28 -7.74
CA LEU A 162 10.25 11.37 -8.64
C LEU A 162 9.10 12.15 -9.26
N ARG A 163 7.84 11.85 -8.93
CA ARG A 163 6.66 12.43 -9.61
C ARG A 163 6.56 13.97 -9.58
N GLY A 164 7.33 14.64 -8.72
CA GLY A 164 7.46 16.10 -8.65
C GLY A 164 8.79 16.67 -9.15
N PHE A 165 9.74 15.81 -9.54
CA PHE A 165 11.13 16.16 -9.87
C PHE A 165 11.52 15.82 -11.32
N GLU A 166 10.67 15.07 -12.03
CA GLU A 166 10.88 14.73 -13.43
C GLU A 166 9.70 15.16 -14.31
N PRO A 167 9.93 15.44 -15.60
CA PRO A 167 8.83 15.70 -16.52
C PRO A 167 8.01 14.42 -16.71
N LEU A 168 6.68 14.55 -16.56
CA LEU A 168 5.74 13.44 -16.68
C LEU A 168 4.81 13.58 -17.89
N LEU A 169 4.56 14.79 -18.37
CA LEU A 169 3.50 15.11 -19.34
C LEU A 169 4.11 15.66 -20.65
N PRO A 170 3.44 15.47 -21.80
CA PRO A 170 3.82 16.11 -23.06
C PRO A 170 3.66 17.63 -22.98
N ASP A 171 4.57 18.38 -23.62
CA ASP A 171 4.52 19.84 -23.67
C ASP A 171 3.23 20.42 -24.25
N ASP A 172 2.61 19.71 -25.20
CA ASP A 172 1.35 20.13 -25.82
C ASP A 172 0.20 20.30 -24.79
N TRP A 173 0.31 19.69 -23.61
CA TRP A 173 -0.70 19.74 -22.55
C TRP A 173 -0.51 20.90 -21.57
N VAL A 174 0.54 21.72 -21.71
CA VAL A 174 0.83 22.84 -20.78
C VAL A 174 -0.36 23.79 -20.66
N ASN A 175 -1.02 24.09 -21.78
CA ASN A 175 -2.16 25.02 -21.80
C ASN A 175 -3.45 24.42 -21.20
N ASP A 176 -3.57 23.09 -21.22
CA ASP A 176 -4.73 22.39 -20.65
C ASP A 176 -4.64 22.26 -19.12
N PHE A 177 -3.41 22.29 -18.58
CA PHE A 177 -3.14 22.19 -17.15
C PHE A 177 -2.30 23.36 -16.61
N PRO A 178 -2.81 24.60 -16.67
CA PRO A 178 -2.04 25.80 -16.34
C PRO A 178 -1.66 25.90 -14.85
N SER A 179 -2.30 25.12 -13.98
CA SER A 179 -1.98 25.06 -12.54
C SER A 179 -0.81 24.15 -12.21
N LEU A 180 -0.33 23.33 -13.17
CA LEU A 180 0.79 22.45 -12.97
C LEU A 180 2.13 23.19 -13.20
N PRO A 181 3.20 22.86 -12.45
CA PRO A 181 4.53 23.39 -12.72
C PRO A 181 5.01 23.07 -14.14
N VAL A 182 5.60 24.05 -14.81
CA VAL A 182 6.12 23.92 -16.20
C VAL A 182 7.17 22.81 -16.30
N ASP A 183 7.92 22.55 -15.23
CA ASP A 183 8.92 21.48 -15.16
C ASP A 183 8.35 20.06 -15.32
N LEU A 184 7.04 19.87 -15.14
CA LEU A 184 6.38 18.58 -15.36
C LEU A 184 6.17 18.26 -16.85
N PHE A 185 6.38 19.23 -17.73
CA PHE A 185 6.13 19.10 -19.16
C PHE A 185 7.43 18.96 -19.96
N THR A 186 7.37 18.25 -21.09
CA THR A 186 8.54 17.99 -21.93
C THR A 186 8.16 17.85 -23.40
N HIS A 187 8.95 18.47 -24.29
CA HIS A 187 8.85 18.24 -25.73
C HIS A 187 9.34 16.84 -26.13
N ASN A 188 10.17 16.21 -25.29
CA ASN A 188 10.65 14.85 -25.55
C ASN A 188 9.60 13.83 -25.11
N GLU A 189 8.88 13.28 -26.07
CA GLU A 189 7.86 12.26 -25.84
C GLU A 189 8.38 11.04 -25.06
N ASN A 190 9.65 10.66 -25.20
CA ASN A 190 10.20 9.50 -24.50
C ASN A 190 10.35 9.74 -22.99
N LYS A 191 10.43 11.01 -22.59
CA LYS A 191 10.45 11.40 -21.17
C LYS A 191 9.05 11.52 -20.59
N ALA A 192 8.07 11.91 -21.40
CA ALA A 192 6.66 11.96 -20.99
C ALA A 192 6.14 10.54 -20.69
N PHE A 193 5.91 10.28 -19.40
CA PHE A 193 5.41 8.99 -18.93
C PHE A 193 3.89 8.91 -19.05
N ILE A 194 3.19 9.96 -18.60
CA ILE A 194 1.74 10.08 -18.66
C ILE A 194 1.39 10.72 -20.00
N LYS A 195 1.05 9.88 -20.98
CA LYS A 195 0.66 10.32 -22.33
C LYS A 195 -0.32 9.34 -22.97
N ALA A 196 -1.09 9.83 -23.94
CA ALA A 196 -1.95 9.02 -24.79
C ALA A 196 -1.12 8.17 -25.76
N LYS A 197 -1.71 7.09 -26.28
CA LYS A 197 -1.20 6.41 -27.46
C LYS A 197 -1.72 7.15 -28.69
N ALA A 198 -0.82 7.58 -29.57
CA ALA A 198 -1.05 8.25 -30.86
C ALA A 198 -2.50 8.66 -31.18
N GLY A 199 -2.85 9.94 -30.98
CA GLY A 199 -4.15 10.54 -31.38
C GLY A 199 -5.25 10.53 -30.32
N GLY A 200 -4.91 10.24 -29.04
CA GLY A 200 -5.86 10.15 -27.93
C GLY A 200 -5.81 11.28 -26.90
N ASP A 201 -5.08 12.37 -27.16
CA ASP A 201 -4.68 13.36 -26.15
C ASP A 201 -5.85 13.98 -25.39
N TYR A 202 -6.90 14.43 -26.08
CA TYR A 202 -8.09 14.98 -25.42
C TYR A 202 -8.72 14.02 -24.40
N ARG A 203 -8.78 12.71 -24.72
CA ARG A 203 -9.34 11.71 -23.79
C ARG A 203 -8.42 11.47 -22.60
N ALA A 204 -7.12 11.53 -22.83
CA ALA A 204 -6.10 11.37 -21.80
C ALA A 204 -6.09 12.55 -20.84
N GLN A 205 -6.10 13.78 -21.37
CA GLN A 205 -6.25 15.01 -20.62
C GLN A 205 -7.53 14.96 -19.77
N ARG A 206 -8.67 14.60 -20.37
CA ARG A 206 -9.93 14.50 -19.62
C ARG A 206 -9.90 13.45 -18.51
N ALA A 207 -9.26 12.30 -18.76
CA ALA A 207 -9.12 11.26 -17.74
C ALA A 207 -8.25 11.72 -16.57
N LEU A 208 -7.20 12.50 -16.84
CA LEU A 208 -6.31 13.08 -15.84
C LEU A 208 -7.01 14.20 -15.04
N GLU A 209 -7.74 15.09 -15.71
CA GLU A 209 -8.57 16.14 -15.08
C GLU A 209 -9.59 15.53 -14.12
N ASP A 210 -10.25 14.45 -14.52
CA ASP A 210 -11.19 13.73 -13.66
C ASP A 210 -10.51 13.13 -12.40
N LEU A 211 -9.22 12.75 -12.50
CA LEU A 211 -8.44 12.30 -11.33
C LEU A 211 -8.12 13.45 -10.39
N PHE A 212 -7.75 14.63 -10.89
CA PHE A 212 -7.47 15.80 -10.04
C PHE A 212 -8.65 16.20 -9.15
N ASN A 213 -9.88 15.91 -9.60
CA ASN A 213 -11.10 16.14 -8.83
C ASN A 213 -11.37 15.08 -7.74
N LEU A 214 -10.58 13.99 -7.65
CA LEU A 214 -10.79 12.91 -6.69
C LEU A 214 -10.69 13.38 -5.24
N GLY A 215 -9.65 14.14 -4.90
CA GLY A 215 -9.41 14.59 -3.53
C GLY A 215 -10.55 15.45 -2.97
N PRO A 216 -10.99 16.50 -3.69
CA PRO A 216 -12.16 17.27 -3.30
C PRO A 216 -13.41 16.42 -3.10
N TYR A 217 -13.69 15.45 -3.98
CA TYR A 217 -14.84 14.55 -3.81
C TYR A 217 -14.72 13.63 -2.60
N ALA A 218 -13.52 13.11 -2.32
CA ALA A 218 -13.27 12.29 -1.16
C ALA A 218 -13.49 13.09 0.13
N ARG A 219 -12.99 14.32 0.21
CA ARG A 219 -13.20 15.21 1.36
C ARG A 219 -14.64 15.66 1.52
N ASP A 220 -15.32 16.04 0.44
CA ASP A 220 -16.73 16.42 0.47
C ASP A 220 -17.62 15.26 0.97
N ALA A 221 -17.32 14.02 0.56
CA ALA A 221 -18.00 12.84 1.07
C ALA A 221 -17.83 12.65 2.58
N VAL A 222 -16.67 13.03 3.15
CA VAL A 222 -16.45 13.06 4.61
C VAL A 222 -17.28 14.15 5.25
N LEU A 223 -17.18 15.39 4.76
CA LEU A 223 -17.85 16.57 5.32
C LEU A 223 -19.37 16.41 5.34
N THR A 224 -19.93 15.85 4.27
CA THR A 224 -21.38 15.62 4.13
C THR A 224 -21.86 14.32 4.78
N ASN A 225 -20.96 13.49 5.32
CA ASN A 225 -21.26 12.14 5.80
C ASN A 225 -22.09 11.33 4.78
N ALA A 226 -21.65 11.33 3.52
CA ALA A 226 -22.38 10.73 2.42
C ALA A 226 -22.60 9.21 2.65
N PRO A 227 -23.86 8.71 2.65
CA PRO A 227 -24.14 7.31 3.00
C PRO A 227 -23.82 6.31 1.87
N ILE A 228 -23.83 6.78 0.62
CA ILE A 228 -23.65 5.92 -0.57
C ILE A 228 -22.34 6.26 -1.28
N ARG A 229 -22.11 7.56 -1.53
CA ARG A 229 -20.92 8.06 -2.22
C ARG A 229 -19.83 8.33 -1.19
N THR A 230 -19.40 7.26 -0.53
CA THR A 230 -18.37 7.34 0.50
C THR A 230 -17.00 7.70 -0.11
N PRO A 231 -16.02 8.14 0.68
CA PRO A 231 -14.68 8.45 0.19
C PRO A 231 -14.02 7.27 -0.55
N GLU A 232 -14.10 6.05 0.00
CA GLU A 232 -13.58 4.84 -0.64
C GLU A 232 -14.32 4.48 -1.93
N TYR A 233 -15.61 4.83 -2.06
CA TYR A 233 -16.34 4.71 -3.31
C TYR A 233 -15.75 5.63 -4.39
N HIS A 234 -15.46 6.88 -4.05
CA HIS A 234 -14.84 7.83 -4.98
C HIS A 234 -13.46 7.37 -5.43
N ILE A 235 -12.60 6.94 -4.50
CA ILE A 235 -11.26 6.40 -4.81
C ILE A 235 -11.37 5.18 -5.74
N GLY A 236 -12.16 4.18 -5.34
CA GLY A 236 -12.33 2.96 -6.15
C GLY A 236 -12.93 3.23 -7.53
N ARG A 237 -13.89 4.17 -7.63
CA ARG A 237 -14.50 4.57 -8.90
C ARG A 237 -13.50 5.28 -9.81
N SER A 238 -12.72 6.21 -9.28
CA SER A 238 -11.74 6.99 -10.05
C SER A 238 -10.61 6.10 -10.57
N VAL A 239 -10.06 5.22 -9.73
CA VAL A 239 -9.06 4.21 -10.14
C VAL A 239 -9.61 3.31 -11.24
N LYS A 240 -10.85 2.82 -11.11
CA LYS A 240 -11.49 1.98 -12.12
C LYS A 240 -11.72 2.74 -13.44
N LYS A 241 -12.19 3.98 -13.37
CA LYS A 241 -12.47 4.82 -14.55
C LYS A 241 -11.18 5.10 -15.33
N TYR A 242 -10.10 5.49 -14.63
CA TYR A 242 -8.82 5.75 -15.27
C TYR A 242 -8.22 4.48 -15.87
N LYS A 243 -8.31 3.33 -15.18
CA LYS A 243 -7.92 2.02 -15.76
C LYS A 243 -8.64 1.74 -17.07
N GLN A 244 -9.96 1.92 -17.10
CA GLN A 244 -10.76 1.63 -18.29
C GLN A 244 -10.31 2.49 -19.48
N TRP A 245 -10.02 3.77 -19.23
CA TRP A 245 -9.43 4.64 -20.25
C TRP A 245 -8.05 4.14 -20.68
N ALA A 246 -7.13 3.90 -19.73
CA ALA A 246 -5.75 3.50 -20.02
C ALA A 246 -5.69 2.18 -20.83
N MET A 247 -6.52 1.18 -20.47
CA MET A 247 -6.60 -0.08 -21.20
C MET A 247 -7.24 0.08 -22.59
N LYS A 248 -8.19 1.01 -22.75
CA LYS A 248 -8.78 1.33 -24.06
C LYS A 248 -7.77 2.05 -24.95
N ASP A 249 -7.00 2.97 -24.39
CA ASP A 249 -5.93 3.70 -25.06
C ASP A 249 -4.81 2.77 -25.57
N ALA A 250 -4.46 1.74 -24.79
CA ALA A 250 -3.51 0.72 -25.23
C ALA A 250 -4.07 -0.30 -26.23
N ASP A 251 -5.37 -0.28 -26.50
CA ASP A 251 -6.11 -1.30 -27.26
C ASP A 251 -6.06 -2.69 -26.60
N LEU A 252 -6.15 -2.73 -25.27
CA LEU A 252 -6.12 -3.93 -24.44
C LEU A 252 -7.47 -4.26 -23.80
N ALA A 253 -8.41 -3.31 -23.80
CA ALA A 253 -9.68 -3.41 -23.07
C ALA A 253 -10.56 -4.62 -23.46
N HIS A 254 -10.47 -5.07 -24.71
CA HIS A 254 -11.29 -6.16 -25.24
C HIS A 254 -10.57 -7.52 -25.23
N ILE A 255 -9.25 -7.53 -25.01
CA ILE A 255 -8.40 -8.69 -25.24
C ILE A 255 -8.45 -9.64 -24.04
N TRP A 256 -8.29 -9.13 -22.81
CA TRP A 256 -8.34 -9.96 -21.60
C TRP A 256 -9.18 -9.30 -20.51
N LYS A 257 -10.51 -9.46 -20.62
CA LYS A 257 -11.45 -8.89 -19.64
C LYS A 257 -11.22 -9.39 -18.21
N ASN A 258 -10.65 -10.58 -18.05
CA ASN A 258 -10.51 -11.26 -16.77
C ASN A 258 -9.06 -11.31 -16.23
N LEU A 259 -8.07 -10.84 -17.00
CA LEU A 259 -6.66 -10.85 -16.64
C LEU A 259 -6.16 -9.39 -16.51
N SER A 260 -5.53 -9.09 -15.39
CA SER A 260 -5.10 -7.75 -14.98
C SER A 260 -3.79 -7.90 -14.22
N LEU A 261 -2.95 -6.85 -14.15
CA LEU A 261 -1.79 -6.84 -13.24
C LEU A 261 -2.12 -6.33 -11.85
N TYR A 262 -3.35 -5.89 -11.63
CA TYR A 262 -3.75 -5.41 -10.31
C TYR A 262 -5.20 -5.67 -9.95
N GLU A 263 -5.45 -5.65 -8.64
CA GLU A 263 -6.77 -5.74 -8.02
C GLU A 263 -7.05 -4.53 -7.12
N THR A 264 -8.33 -4.29 -6.85
CA THR A 264 -8.78 -3.22 -5.95
C THR A 264 -9.61 -3.78 -4.81
N VAL A 265 -9.32 -3.31 -3.59
CA VAL A 265 -10.11 -3.57 -2.39
C VAL A 265 -10.50 -2.23 -1.78
N THR A 266 -11.79 -1.97 -1.70
CA THR A 266 -12.35 -0.83 -0.97
C THR A 266 -12.97 -1.34 0.32
N CYS A 267 -12.66 -0.69 1.43
CA CYS A 267 -13.13 -1.02 2.77
C CYS A 267 -13.70 0.22 3.45
N ASP A 268 -14.76 0.04 4.24
CA ASP A 268 -15.32 1.12 5.02
C ASP A 268 -14.35 1.59 6.13
N LYS A 269 -14.70 2.69 6.80
CA LYS A 269 -13.86 3.25 7.87
C LYS A 269 -13.75 2.37 9.12
N TYR A 270 -14.67 1.44 9.34
CA TYR A 270 -14.73 0.58 10.53
C TYR A 270 -13.96 -0.72 10.34
N THR A 271 -13.75 -1.13 9.09
CA THR A 271 -13.02 -2.35 8.74
C THR A 271 -11.55 -2.20 9.16
N PRO A 272 -11.04 -3.13 9.99
CA PRO A 272 -9.63 -3.15 10.35
C PRO A 272 -8.73 -3.39 9.14
N SER A 273 -7.54 -2.79 9.19
CA SER A 273 -6.50 -2.84 8.17
C SER A 273 -6.14 -4.26 7.72
N TYR A 274 -5.93 -5.17 8.68
CA TYR A 274 -5.55 -6.55 8.41
C TYR A 274 -6.62 -7.32 7.61
N VAL A 275 -7.90 -6.94 7.73
CA VAL A 275 -8.99 -7.58 6.96
C VAL A 275 -8.90 -7.18 5.50
N ALA A 276 -8.59 -5.91 5.22
CA ALA A 276 -8.38 -5.41 3.86
C ALA A 276 -7.14 -6.07 3.23
N GLU A 277 -6.07 -6.24 4.00
CA GLU A 277 -4.85 -6.92 3.61
C GLU A 277 -5.10 -8.39 3.25
N GLN A 278 -5.73 -9.16 4.14
CA GLN A 278 -6.07 -10.58 3.88
C GLN A 278 -6.96 -10.74 2.64
N LYS A 279 -7.93 -9.84 2.45
CA LYS A 279 -8.80 -9.83 1.27
C LYS A 279 -8.00 -9.53 0.00
N MET A 280 -7.03 -8.62 0.07
CA MET A 280 -6.13 -8.30 -1.05
C MET A 280 -5.21 -9.47 -1.38
N VAL A 281 -4.54 -10.07 -0.38
CA VAL A 281 -3.71 -11.29 -0.55
C VAL A 281 -4.51 -12.38 -1.26
N SER A 282 -5.72 -12.66 -0.78
CA SER A 282 -6.59 -13.70 -1.37
C SER A 282 -6.98 -13.40 -2.83
N LYS A 283 -7.16 -12.13 -3.18
CA LYS A 283 -7.45 -11.71 -4.56
C LYS A 283 -6.23 -11.82 -5.46
N LEU A 284 -5.07 -11.42 -4.98
CA LEU A 284 -3.82 -11.45 -5.74
C LEU A 284 -3.29 -12.88 -5.93
N ALA A 285 -3.47 -13.76 -4.95
CA ALA A 285 -3.22 -15.20 -5.12
C ALA A 285 -4.05 -15.79 -6.26
N LYS A 286 -5.38 -15.55 -6.26
CA LYS A 286 -6.26 -15.98 -7.36
C LYS A 286 -5.90 -15.34 -8.70
N LEU A 287 -5.34 -14.14 -8.69
CA LEU A 287 -4.89 -13.47 -9.91
C LEU A 287 -3.59 -14.09 -10.42
N GLN A 288 -2.68 -14.48 -9.53
CA GLN A 288 -1.47 -15.23 -9.86
C GLN A 288 -1.82 -16.56 -10.53
N ASP A 289 -2.78 -17.32 -9.97
CA ASP A 289 -3.25 -18.57 -10.57
C ASP A 289 -3.73 -18.35 -12.00
N LYS A 290 -4.52 -17.30 -12.26
CA LYS A 290 -4.97 -16.95 -13.61
C LYS A 290 -3.84 -16.60 -14.57
N TRP A 291 -2.76 -15.99 -14.08
CA TRP A 291 -1.59 -15.70 -14.91
C TRP A 291 -0.80 -16.97 -15.24
N ASN A 292 -0.64 -17.87 -14.26
CA ASN A 292 -0.04 -19.18 -14.49
C ASN A 292 -0.84 -19.97 -15.54
N ASP A 293 -2.17 -20.04 -15.38
CA ASP A 293 -3.06 -20.71 -16.34
C ASP A 293 -2.95 -20.12 -17.75
N ALA A 294 -2.85 -18.78 -17.83
CA ALA A 294 -2.74 -18.08 -19.12
C ALA A 294 -1.40 -18.37 -19.81
N PHE A 295 -0.30 -18.38 -19.07
CA PHE A 295 1.02 -18.74 -19.61
C PHE A 295 1.06 -20.21 -20.02
N GLU A 296 0.55 -21.12 -19.20
CA GLU A 296 0.50 -22.54 -19.56
C GLU A 296 -0.32 -22.78 -20.84
N THR A 297 -1.47 -22.11 -20.96
CA THR A 297 -2.31 -22.17 -22.18
C THR A 297 -1.55 -21.68 -23.41
N TYR A 298 -0.84 -20.54 -23.28
CA TYR A 298 -0.01 -20.00 -24.36
C TYR A 298 1.08 -20.98 -24.81
N GLU A 299 1.78 -21.62 -23.86
CA GLU A 299 2.81 -22.61 -24.17
C GLU A 299 2.22 -23.82 -24.89
N GLN A 300 1.09 -24.35 -24.41
CA GLN A 300 0.42 -25.50 -25.03
C GLN A 300 -0.03 -25.22 -26.47
N GLU A 301 -0.52 -24.01 -26.75
CA GLU A 301 -0.98 -23.61 -28.09
C GLU A 301 0.18 -23.39 -29.07
N ASN A 302 1.31 -22.87 -28.59
CA ASN A 302 2.40 -22.39 -29.45
C ASN A 302 3.65 -23.30 -29.48
N ILE A 303 3.73 -24.36 -28.66
CA ILE A 303 4.92 -25.24 -28.60
C ILE A 303 5.33 -25.85 -29.95
N ASN A 304 4.37 -26.04 -30.86
CA ASN A 304 4.60 -26.59 -32.20
C ASN A 304 4.79 -25.51 -33.29
N ALA A 305 4.74 -24.22 -32.93
CA ALA A 305 4.88 -23.13 -33.87
C ALA A 305 6.35 -22.94 -34.28
N PRO A 306 6.65 -22.66 -35.57
CA PRO A 306 8.02 -22.54 -36.06
C PRO A 306 8.81 -21.36 -35.46
N ASN A 307 8.13 -20.35 -34.91
CA ASN A 307 8.72 -19.18 -34.26
C ASN A 307 8.33 -19.09 -32.78
N TYR A 308 8.17 -20.23 -32.10
CA TYR A 308 7.81 -20.27 -30.69
C TYR A 308 8.81 -19.50 -29.82
N VAL A 309 8.30 -18.56 -29.02
CA VAL A 309 9.04 -17.90 -27.94
C VAL A 309 8.41 -18.37 -26.64
N PRO A 310 9.16 -18.98 -25.71
CA PRO A 310 8.59 -19.43 -24.45
C PRO A 310 8.12 -18.23 -23.62
N ALA A 311 7.06 -18.44 -22.83
CA ALA A 311 6.62 -17.45 -21.87
C ALA A 311 7.71 -17.17 -20.83
N PRO A 312 7.70 -16.00 -20.16
CA PRO A 312 8.60 -15.74 -19.06
C PRO A 312 8.44 -16.79 -17.96
N GLU A 313 9.56 -17.28 -17.42
CA GLU A 313 9.58 -18.26 -16.31
C GLU A 313 8.86 -17.74 -15.05
N TRP A 314 8.82 -16.41 -14.89
CA TRP A 314 8.26 -15.75 -13.72
C TRP A 314 6.96 -15.03 -14.06
N VAL A 315 5.96 -15.21 -13.19
CA VAL A 315 4.72 -14.43 -13.23
C VAL A 315 5.04 -12.93 -13.11
N PRO A 316 4.37 -12.06 -13.88
CA PRO A 316 4.56 -10.63 -13.75
C PRO A 316 4.24 -10.15 -12.34
N THR A 317 4.90 -9.06 -11.92
CA THR A 317 4.62 -8.43 -10.62
C THR A 317 3.15 -8.03 -10.54
N LEU A 318 2.44 -8.53 -9.52
CA LEU A 318 1.04 -8.19 -9.28
C LEU A 318 0.93 -7.10 -8.22
N TYR A 319 -0.03 -6.19 -8.42
CA TYR A 319 -0.22 -5.02 -7.58
C TYR A 319 -1.60 -4.99 -6.94
N GLY A 320 -1.72 -4.34 -5.79
CA GLY A 320 -2.99 -4.07 -5.13
C GLY A 320 -3.22 -2.58 -4.93
N VAL A 321 -4.46 -2.15 -5.09
CA VAL A 321 -4.94 -0.84 -4.62
C VAL A 321 -5.89 -1.09 -3.46
N ILE A 322 -5.50 -0.69 -2.25
CA ILE A 322 -6.36 -0.77 -1.08
C ILE A 322 -6.81 0.64 -0.74
N ALA A 323 -8.12 0.87 -0.68
CA ALA A 323 -8.70 2.16 -0.32
C ALA A 323 -9.58 1.99 0.92
N SER A 324 -9.36 2.81 1.92
CA SER A 324 -10.20 2.84 3.11
C SER A 324 -10.35 4.26 3.63
N HIS A 325 -11.60 4.72 3.71
CA HIS A 325 -11.91 6.12 3.99
C HIS A 325 -11.18 7.04 2.99
N THR A 326 -10.43 8.04 3.44
CA THR A 326 -9.63 8.93 2.58
C THR A 326 -8.25 8.40 2.23
N VAL A 327 -7.85 7.25 2.78
CA VAL A 327 -6.51 6.69 2.58
C VAL A 327 -6.53 5.66 1.46
N MET A 328 -5.53 5.73 0.58
CA MET A 328 -5.27 4.73 -0.46
C MET A 328 -3.83 4.27 -0.33
N ALA A 329 -3.56 2.97 -0.45
CA ALA A 329 -2.21 2.51 -0.69
C ALA A 329 -2.09 1.55 -1.86
N LEU A 330 -0.89 1.58 -2.41
CA LEU A 330 -0.40 0.71 -3.47
C LEU A 330 0.51 -0.33 -2.83
N VAL A 331 0.25 -1.60 -3.14
CA VAL A 331 1.01 -2.73 -2.64
C VAL A 331 1.48 -3.61 -3.80
N SER A 332 2.60 -4.30 -3.64
CA SER A 332 3.00 -5.42 -4.49
C SER A 332 2.73 -6.74 -3.78
N TYR A 333 2.46 -7.77 -4.58
CA TYR A 333 2.25 -9.12 -4.09
C TYR A 333 3.57 -9.89 -4.01
N ILE A 334 3.81 -10.55 -2.88
CA ILE A 334 4.88 -11.51 -2.70
C ILE A 334 4.25 -12.89 -2.69
N ALA A 335 4.57 -13.68 -3.71
CA ALA A 335 4.13 -15.06 -3.79
C ALA A 335 4.75 -15.88 -2.64
N PRO A 336 4.02 -16.87 -2.10
CA PRO A 336 4.55 -17.73 -1.06
C PRO A 336 5.74 -18.54 -1.59
N THR A 337 6.85 -18.53 -0.85
CA THR A 337 8.06 -19.31 -1.18
C THR A 337 7.89 -20.79 -0.83
N GLU A 338 7.01 -21.11 0.11
CA GLU A 338 6.72 -22.48 0.57
C GLU A 338 5.40 -22.98 0.01
N VAL A 339 5.28 -24.30 -0.22
CA VAL A 339 4.09 -24.95 -0.80
C VAL A 339 2.81 -24.72 0.01
N ASN A 340 2.93 -24.49 1.33
CA ASN A 340 1.82 -24.12 2.23
C ASN A 340 1.99 -22.71 2.81
N GLY A 341 2.89 -21.91 2.24
CA GLY A 341 3.13 -20.54 2.67
C GLY A 341 1.93 -19.65 2.34
N GLN A 342 1.79 -18.56 3.09
CA GLN A 342 0.82 -17.52 2.77
C GLN A 342 1.52 -16.43 1.97
N GLY A 343 0.90 -16.00 0.87
CA GLY A 343 1.36 -14.82 0.15
C GLY A 343 1.33 -13.58 1.06
N ALA A 344 2.24 -12.65 0.83
CA ALA A 344 2.34 -11.41 1.61
C ALA A 344 2.15 -10.19 0.71
N LEU A 345 1.88 -9.04 1.33
CA LEU A 345 1.88 -7.75 0.66
C LEU A 345 3.08 -6.95 1.10
N ARG A 346 3.56 -6.13 0.18
CA ARG A 346 4.63 -5.18 0.41
C ARG A 346 4.14 -3.81 0.01
N MET A 347 4.21 -2.89 0.96
CA MET A 347 3.77 -1.50 0.75
C MET A 347 4.68 -0.80 -0.24
N ILE A 348 4.12 -0.20 -1.29
CA ILE A 348 4.87 0.63 -2.25
C ILE A 348 4.72 2.10 -1.87
N ALA A 349 3.49 2.56 -1.68
CA ALA A 349 3.20 3.95 -1.36
C ALA A 349 1.80 4.09 -0.75
N MET A 350 1.63 5.05 0.15
CA MET A 350 0.35 5.39 0.77
C MET A 350 0.05 6.87 0.57
N PHE A 351 -1.22 7.19 0.36
CA PHE A 351 -1.72 8.52 0.03
C PHE A 351 -2.94 8.83 0.88
N ASP A 352 -2.98 10.00 1.48
CA ASP A 352 -4.15 10.50 2.21
C ASP A 352 -4.81 11.63 1.42
N PHE A 353 -6.04 11.40 0.97
CA PHE A 353 -6.86 12.40 0.27
C PHE A 353 -7.54 13.37 1.25
N SER A 354 -7.39 13.20 2.57
CA SER A 354 -7.87 14.17 3.56
C SER A 354 -7.04 15.45 3.58
N GLN A 355 -5.78 15.38 3.11
CA GLN A 355 -4.86 16.50 3.09
C GLN A 355 -5.13 17.41 1.89
N GLU A 356 -5.42 18.67 2.18
CA GLU A 356 -5.50 19.72 1.16
C GLU A 356 -4.09 19.98 0.61
N GLY A 357 -3.99 20.39 -0.66
CA GLY A 357 -2.69 20.63 -1.32
C GLY A 357 -2.09 19.41 -2.07
N TYR A 358 -2.39 18.18 -1.63
CA TYR A 358 -1.81 16.97 -2.24
C TYR A 358 -2.64 16.34 -3.37
N ASP A 359 -3.77 16.94 -3.74
CA ASP A 359 -4.70 16.37 -4.72
C ASP A 359 -4.02 16.07 -6.05
N VAL A 360 -3.22 17.03 -6.54
CA VAL A 360 -2.47 16.90 -7.78
C VAL A 360 -1.44 15.76 -7.67
N TRP A 361 -0.64 15.74 -6.62
CA TRP A 361 0.43 14.76 -6.43
C TRP A 361 -0.08 13.34 -6.22
N ASN A 362 -1.19 13.18 -5.49
CA ASN A 362 -1.85 11.90 -5.28
C ASN A 362 -2.52 11.41 -6.58
N SER A 363 -3.08 12.32 -7.37
CA SER A 363 -3.64 11.99 -8.69
C SER A 363 -2.56 11.57 -9.68
N LEU A 364 -1.41 12.26 -9.69
CA LEU A 364 -0.26 11.88 -10.50
C LEU A 364 0.27 10.50 -10.10
N ALA A 365 0.28 10.17 -8.81
CA ALA A 365 0.64 8.83 -8.34
C ALA A 365 -0.30 7.74 -8.89
N ILE A 366 -1.62 7.97 -8.86
CA ILE A 366 -2.61 7.04 -9.48
C ILE A 366 -2.34 6.90 -10.97
N SER A 367 -2.11 8.02 -11.66
CA SER A 367 -1.82 8.05 -13.10
C SER A 367 -0.56 7.26 -13.43
N ILE A 368 0.55 7.48 -12.71
CA ILE A 368 1.80 6.74 -12.88
C ILE A 368 1.56 5.24 -12.70
N PHE A 369 0.89 4.86 -11.62
CA PHE A 369 0.60 3.46 -11.34
C PHE A 369 -0.21 2.78 -12.46
N LEU A 370 -1.29 3.42 -12.91
CA LEU A 370 -2.17 2.82 -13.94
C LEU A 370 -1.55 2.84 -15.34
N ILE A 371 -0.72 3.83 -15.64
CA ILE A 371 0.06 3.87 -16.88
C ILE A 371 1.18 2.83 -16.87
N HIS A 372 1.85 2.62 -15.73
CA HIS A 372 2.81 1.52 -15.54
C HIS A 372 2.14 0.17 -15.82
N VAL A 373 1.00 -0.09 -15.19
CA VAL A 373 0.20 -1.31 -15.44
C VAL A 373 -0.21 -1.43 -16.91
N ARG A 374 -0.65 -0.35 -17.55
CA ARG A 374 -1.02 -0.34 -18.98
C ARG A 374 0.17 -0.74 -19.86
N ASN A 375 1.32 -0.12 -19.65
CA ASN A 375 2.53 -0.38 -20.43
C ASN A 375 3.00 -1.82 -20.21
N ARG A 376 3.02 -2.29 -18.97
CA ARG A 376 3.44 -3.66 -18.66
C ARG A 376 2.49 -4.71 -19.24
N MET A 377 1.18 -4.48 -19.21
CA MET A 377 0.21 -5.34 -19.89
C MET A 377 0.42 -5.38 -21.40
N LYS A 378 0.88 -4.28 -22.01
CA LYS A 378 1.17 -4.24 -23.44
C LYS A 378 2.41 -5.08 -23.78
N ASP A 379 3.43 -5.06 -22.93
CA ASP A 379 4.63 -5.88 -23.12
C ASP A 379 4.32 -7.37 -22.97
N LEU A 380 3.48 -7.72 -21.99
CA LEU A 380 3.07 -9.11 -21.75
C LEU A 380 2.08 -9.65 -22.80
N LYS A 381 1.57 -8.78 -23.70
CA LYS A 381 0.57 -9.13 -24.71
C LYS A 381 1.02 -10.30 -25.60
N GLU A 382 2.32 -10.41 -25.85
CA GLU A 382 2.90 -11.40 -26.76
C GLU A 382 2.98 -12.82 -26.18
N PHE A 383 2.89 -12.95 -24.85
CA PHE A 383 2.97 -14.22 -24.11
C PHE A 383 1.61 -14.70 -23.60
N LEU A 384 0.54 -14.21 -24.21
CA LEU A 384 -0.82 -14.53 -23.83
C LEU A 384 -1.53 -15.21 -25.00
N PRO A 385 -2.43 -16.15 -24.73
CA PRO A 385 -3.17 -16.87 -25.77
C PRO A 385 -3.99 -15.88 -26.59
N GLU A 386 -4.25 -16.22 -27.86
CA GLU A 386 -5.02 -15.35 -28.74
C GLU A 386 -6.39 -15.05 -28.09
N PRO A 387 -6.81 -13.77 -28.07
CA PRO A 387 -8.07 -13.41 -27.44
C PRO A 387 -9.21 -14.11 -28.17
N VAL A 388 -10.05 -14.83 -27.42
CA VAL A 388 -11.35 -15.25 -27.94
C VAL A 388 -12.16 -13.98 -28.17
N ILE A 389 -12.15 -13.46 -29.40
CA ILE A 389 -12.96 -12.32 -29.79
C ILE A 389 -14.41 -12.79 -29.77
N VAL A 390 -15.06 -12.65 -28.62
CA VAL A 390 -16.52 -12.76 -28.53
C VAL A 390 -17.08 -11.54 -29.26
N ARG A 391 -17.22 -11.67 -30.57
CA ARG A 391 -18.13 -10.82 -31.34
C ARG A 391 -19.51 -11.14 -30.79
N SER A 392 -20.00 -10.31 -29.87
CA SER A 392 -21.44 -10.24 -29.63
C SER A 392 -22.04 -9.75 -30.94
N GLY A 393 -22.38 -10.69 -31.82
CA GLY A 393 -23.25 -10.40 -32.95
C GLY A 393 -24.53 -9.84 -32.37
N ASP A 394 -24.86 -8.62 -32.77
CA ASP A 394 -26.17 -8.05 -32.51
C ASP A 394 -27.19 -9.03 -33.13
N PRO A 395 -28.12 -9.62 -32.35
CA PRO A 395 -29.09 -10.56 -32.89
C PRO A 395 -30.12 -9.88 -33.82
N ASP A 396 -30.03 -8.55 -33.98
CA ASP A 396 -30.96 -7.72 -34.75
C ASP A 396 -30.35 -7.16 -36.07
N LEU A 397 -29.31 -7.80 -36.62
CA LEU A 397 -28.79 -7.52 -37.98
C LEU A 397 -28.90 -8.71 -38.94
#